data_AF-A0A8K0VYR7-F1
#
_entry.id   AF-A0A8K0VYR7-F1
#
_cell.length_a   1.000
_cell.length_b   1.000
_cell.length_c   1.000
_cell.angle_alpha   90.00
_cell.angle_beta   90.00
_cell.angle_gamma   90.00
#
_symmetry.space_group_name_H-M   'P 1'
#
loop_
_entity.id
_entity.type
_entity.pdbx_description
1 polymer ?
#
loop_
_entity_poly.entity_id
_entity_poly.type
_entity_poly.pdbx_seq_one_letter_code
_entity_poly.pdbx_strand_id
1 'polypeptide(L)'
;MSGESRKSALVGRARRLSAASDLSSYSVVSGAPTVYSIDTNESLDGGVIVTPPAEEELEIGLSALTIKDPVVGTAADFTRSNAASNDTLEAKIASYKPAPNPSTSAVSDFWLQFVGFEPNPTATFKAEFARLAAHQDWATPTKRERQVEALTAEVAFHYGTCMDKLSHWQQLCEDVGIEDVPSSITKCKKTLRPVLVNLYNLIDHCRNPDIAVLRFKSYMAFCRYTRGGRTFPKACAKQDGFIRVLLKKM
;
A
#
# COMPACT_ATOMS: atom_id res chain seq x y z
N MET A 1 -69.81 -31.06 20.11
CA MET A 1 -68.83 -32.08 19.73
C MET A 1 -67.46 -31.50 20.05
N SER A 2 -66.92 -31.94 21.19
CA SER A 2 -65.75 -31.41 21.86
C SER A 2 -64.47 -31.63 21.07
N GLY A 3 -63.66 -30.58 20.94
CA GLY A 3 -62.26 -30.68 20.54
C GLY A 3 -61.40 -30.75 21.79
N GLU A 4 -60.70 -31.86 21.98
CA GLU A 4 -59.89 -32.10 23.17
C GLU A 4 -58.59 -32.83 22.80
N SER A 5 -57.44 -32.18 23.13
CA SER A 5 -56.21 -32.81 23.69
C SER A 5 -55.31 -33.60 22.70
N ARG A 6 -53.96 -33.71 22.77
CA ARG A 6 -52.90 -33.59 23.80
C ARG A 6 -51.56 -33.30 23.10
N LYS A 7 -50.76 -32.34 23.57
CA LYS A 7 -49.52 -32.50 24.39
C LYS A 7 -48.41 -33.38 23.80
N SER A 8 -47.33 -32.68 23.43
CA SER A 8 -45.90 -33.00 23.61
C SER A 8 -45.54 -34.14 24.57
N ALA A 9 -44.68 -35.08 24.10
CA ALA A 9 -43.49 -35.59 24.80
C ALA A 9 -42.92 -36.81 24.05
N LEU A 10 -41.69 -36.71 23.51
CA LEU A 10 -40.86 -37.88 23.23
C LEU A 10 -39.46 -37.62 23.80
N VAL A 11 -39.23 -38.16 24.98
CA VAL A 11 -37.91 -38.33 25.60
C VAL A 11 -37.49 -39.78 25.43
N GLY A 12 -36.24 -39.96 25.01
CA GLY A 12 -35.40 -41.10 25.40
C GLY A 12 -35.02 -42.04 24.27
N ARG A 13 -33.73 -42.03 23.87
CA ARG A 13 -32.76 -43.02 24.39
C ARG A 13 -31.33 -42.67 23.95
N ALA A 14 -30.47 -42.45 24.93
CA ALA A 14 -29.03 -42.39 24.74
C ALA A 14 -28.48 -43.79 24.39
N ARG A 15 -27.58 -43.87 23.40
CA ARG A 15 -26.50 -44.86 23.37
C ARG A 15 -25.20 -44.19 22.97
N ARG A 16 -24.24 -44.34 23.87
CA ARG A 16 -22.82 -44.00 23.73
C ARG A 16 -22.20 -44.82 22.61
N LEU A 17 -21.35 -44.19 21.80
CA LEU A 17 -20.29 -44.88 21.08
C LEU A 17 -18.99 -44.13 21.34
N SER A 18 -18.13 -44.76 22.14
CA SER A 18 -16.72 -44.40 22.28
C SER A 18 -15.96 -45.01 21.11
N ALA A 19 -15.14 -44.19 20.44
CA ALA A 19 -13.96 -44.65 19.71
C ALA A 19 -12.96 -43.48 19.73
N ALA A 20 -12.09 -43.47 20.73
CA ALA A 20 -10.95 -42.58 20.78
C ALA A 20 -9.75 -43.31 20.16
N SER A 21 -9.13 -42.58 19.23
CA SER A 21 -8.06 -43.01 18.34
C SER A 21 -6.72 -43.16 19.03
N ASP A 22 -5.90 -44.00 18.41
CA ASP A 22 -4.47 -44.17 18.62
C ASP A 22 -3.71 -42.83 18.62
N LEU A 23 -2.85 -42.63 19.64
CA LEU A 23 -1.73 -41.72 19.53
C LEU A 23 -0.46 -42.37 20.05
N SER A 24 0.46 -42.48 19.09
CA SER A 24 1.85 -42.91 19.19
C SER A 24 2.63 -42.10 20.22
N SER A 25 3.32 -42.82 21.11
CA SER A 25 4.20 -42.28 22.14
C SER A 25 5.57 -41.96 21.55
N TYR A 26 5.97 -40.68 21.58
CA TYR A 26 7.34 -40.25 21.32
C TYR A 26 8.00 -39.78 22.62
N SER A 27 9.17 -40.33 22.89
CA SER A 27 9.99 -40.09 24.08
C SER A 27 10.58 -38.68 24.10
N VAL A 28 10.44 -37.98 25.23
CA VAL A 28 11.22 -36.78 25.54
C VAL A 28 12.26 -37.14 26.61
N VAL A 29 13.53 -37.15 26.20
CA VAL A 29 14.68 -37.10 27.11
C VAL A 29 15.45 -35.82 26.81
N SER A 30 15.50 -34.93 27.79
CA SER A 30 16.54 -33.93 28.07
C SER A 30 16.07 -33.21 29.34
N GLY A 31 16.64 -33.44 30.52
CA GLY A 31 18.06 -33.24 30.82
C GLY A 31 18.27 -31.79 31.23
N ALA A 32 17.80 -31.42 32.43
CA ALA A 32 18.03 -30.09 33.00
C ALA A 32 19.35 -30.07 33.77
N PRO A 33 20.26 -29.11 33.53
CA PRO A 33 21.29 -28.78 34.48
C PRO A 33 20.87 -27.59 35.34
N THR A 34 21.09 -27.79 36.64
CA THR A 34 21.01 -26.85 37.75
C THR A 34 21.88 -25.61 37.53
N VAL A 35 21.30 -24.44 37.81
CA VAL A 35 21.99 -23.14 37.79
C VAL A 35 22.81 -23.01 39.08
N TYR A 36 24.12 -22.88 38.94
CA TYR A 36 25.03 -22.47 40.01
C TYR A 36 24.85 -20.98 40.29
N SER A 37 24.67 -20.64 41.57
CA SER A 37 24.74 -19.28 42.09
C SER A 37 26.18 -18.79 42.03
N ILE A 38 26.41 -17.64 41.39
CA ILE A 38 27.66 -16.88 41.49
C ILE A 38 27.29 -15.44 41.75
N ASP A 39 27.49 -15.04 43.01
CA ASP A 39 27.62 -13.65 43.42
C ASP A 39 28.92 -13.10 42.81
N THR A 40 28.84 -11.95 42.15
CA THR A 40 30.00 -11.04 42.04
C THR A 40 29.49 -9.64 41.72
N ASN A 41 29.59 -8.83 42.75
CA ASN A 41 29.29 -7.42 42.84
C ASN A 41 30.60 -6.67 42.58
N GLU A 42 30.81 -6.22 41.34
CA GLU A 42 31.81 -5.21 41.00
C GLU A 42 31.22 -4.14 40.08
N SER A 43 30.88 -3.05 40.75
CA SER A 43 30.90 -1.66 40.30
C SER A 43 32.01 -1.35 39.31
N LEU A 44 31.65 -0.83 38.13
CA LEU A 44 32.51 0.05 37.34
C LEU A 44 31.68 1.20 36.76
N ASP A 45 32.01 2.39 37.26
CA ASP A 45 31.65 3.69 36.73
C ASP A 45 32.16 3.85 35.29
N GLY A 46 31.32 4.41 34.41
CA GLY A 46 31.66 4.59 33.01
C GLY A 46 30.67 5.50 32.30
N GLY A 47 30.65 6.78 32.69
CA GLY A 47 29.88 7.81 32.02
C GLY A 47 30.30 7.96 30.55
N VAL A 48 29.34 7.79 29.64
CA VAL A 48 29.46 8.19 28.23
C VAL A 48 28.61 9.42 28.02
N ILE A 49 29.29 10.55 27.79
CA ILE A 49 28.71 11.83 27.41
C ILE A 49 28.09 11.68 26.02
N VAL A 50 26.77 11.81 25.94
CA VAL A 50 26.04 11.97 24.67
C VAL A 50 26.10 13.44 24.30
N THR A 51 26.89 13.78 23.27
CA THR A 51 26.73 15.01 22.51
C THR A 51 25.96 14.67 21.21
N PRO A 52 24.91 15.41 20.85
CA PRO A 52 24.20 15.21 19.60
C PRO A 52 25.02 15.79 18.43
N PRO A 53 25.20 15.07 17.30
CA PRO A 53 25.75 15.69 16.10
C PRO A 53 24.69 16.58 15.44
N ALA A 54 25.16 17.78 15.11
CA ALA A 54 24.47 18.88 14.48
C ALA A 54 23.86 18.52 13.11
N GLU A 55 22.83 19.28 12.77
CA GLU A 55 22.22 19.37 11.45
C GLU A 55 23.13 20.15 10.49
N GLU A 56 23.56 19.50 9.41
CA GLU A 56 24.16 20.06 8.18
C GLU A 56 24.46 18.82 7.31
N GLU A 57 24.13 18.66 6.03
CA GLU A 57 23.75 19.55 4.93
C GLU A 57 22.92 18.71 3.94
N LEU A 58 22.02 19.35 3.19
CA LEU A 58 21.92 19.18 1.74
C LEU A 58 21.26 20.45 1.18
N GLU A 59 22.06 21.51 1.05
CA GLU A 59 21.76 22.60 0.13
C GLU A 59 21.96 22.10 -1.31
N ILE A 60 20.92 22.20 -2.14
CA ILE A 60 21.06 22.23 -3.59
C ILE A 60 20.31 23.46 -4.07
N GLY A 61 21.08 24.39 -4.63
CA GLY A 61 20.68 25.75 -4.95
C GLY A 61 19.67 25.86 -6.09
N LEU A 62 18.78 26.83 -5.94
CA LEU A 62 17.91 27.32 -7.00
C LEU A 62 18.13 28.82 -7.15
N SER A 63 18.95 29.22 -8.12
CA SER A 63 19.02 30.61 -8.58
C SER A 63 18.88 30.64 -10.11
N ALA A 64 18.17 31.68 -10.55
CA ALA A 64 17.89 32.07 -11.94
C ALA A 64 16.64 31.49 -12.61
N LEU A 65 15.48 32.12 -12.35
CA LEU A 65 14.50 32.46 -13.40
C LEU A 65 13.87 33.84 -13.09
N THR A 66 14.60 34.90 -13.43
CA THR A 66 14.03 36.24 -13.65
C THR A 66 13.36 36.25 -15.03
N ILE A 67 12.03 36.35 -15.06
CA ILE A 67 11.28 36.68 -16.28
C ILE A 67 11.16 38.21 -16.36
N LYS A 68 11.72 38.79 -17.43
CA LYS A 68 11.36 40.12 -17.92
C LYS A 68 10.35 39.93 -19.06
N ASP A 69 9.17 40.49 -18.93
CA ASP A 69 8.35 40.85 -20.09
C ASP A 69 9.09 41.91 -20.93
N PRO A 70 8.86 41.97 -22.26
CA PRO A 70 7.91 42.99 -22.74
C PRO A 70 7.16 42.69 -24.07
N VAL A 71 5.90 43.17 -24.13
CA VAL A 71 5.33 44.10 -25.15
C VAL A 71 4.93 43.61 -26.57
N VAL A 72 3.59 43.67 -26.81
CA VAL A 72 2.79 44.25 -27.93
C VAL A 72 2.83 43.63 -29.34
N GLY A 73 1.62 43.44 -29.92
CA GLY A 73 1.42 43.40 -31.36
C GLY A 73 0.01 43.05 -31.87
N THR A 74 -0.88 44.05 -31.94
CA THR A 74 -1.90 44.33 -32.98
C THR A 74 -3.03 43.33 -33.35
N ALA A 75 -4.25 43.89 -33.35
CA ALA A 75 -5.49 43.35 -33.90
C ALA A 75 -5.83 43.98 -35.27
N ALA A 76 -6.40 43.18 -36.19
CA ALA A 76 -7.33 43.54 -37.28
C ALA A 76 -7.71 42.21 -37.99
N ASP A 77 -8.93 41.67 -37.94
CA ASP A 77 -10.20 42.11 -38.55
C ASP A 77 -10.29 41.78 -40.06
N PHE A 78 -11.11 40.77 -40.44
CA PHE A 78 -11.93 40.79 -41.67
C PHE A 78 -12.94 39.62 -41.73
N THR A 79 -14.22 39.97 -41.68
CA THR A 79 -15.40 39.16 -41.98
C THR A 79 -15.57 38.85 -43.49
N ARG A 80 -16.09 37.67 -43.89
CA ARG A 80 -17.42 37.52 -44.58
C ARG A 80 -17.72 36.12 -45.18
N SER A 81 -18.99 35.73 -45.01
CA SER A 81 -19.92 35.07 -45.96
C SER A 81 -20.01 33.54 -46.11
N ASN A 82 -21.08 33.01 -45.49
CA ASN A 82 -22.10 32.04 -45.96
C ASN A 82 -21.93 31.33 -47.33
N ALA A 83 -22.14 30.01 -47.35
CA ALA A 83 -23.31 29.38 -48.00
C ALA A 83 -23.40 27.87 -47.70
N ALA A 84 -24.64 27.40 -47.65
CA ALA A 84 -25.15 26.05 -47.38
C ALA A 84 -24.37 24.86 -47.96
N SER A 85 -24.41 23.73 -47.26
CA SER A 85 -25.05 22.50 -47.75
C SER A 85 -24.97 21.40 -46.69
N ASN A 86 -26.15 20.83 -46.41
CA ASN A 86 -26.41 19.91 -45.33
C ASN A 86 -26.16 18.49 -45.87
N ASP A 87 -24.92 18.04 -45.91
CA ASP A 87 -24.63 16.68 -46.40
C ASP A 87 -23.33 16.11 -45.83
N THR A 88 -23.20 16.10 -44.49
CA THR A 88 -22.09 15.39 -43.82
C THR A 88 -22.38 15.10 -42.33
N LEU A 89 -23.55 14.53 -42.00
CA LEU A 89 -23.82 14.08 -40.62
C LEU A 89 -23.36 12.64 -40.34
N GLU A 90 -22.95 11.87 -41.35
CA GLU A 90 -22.42 10.50 -41.14
C GLU A 90 -20.89 10.37 -41.20
N ALA A 91 -20.16 11.41 -41.61
CA ALA A 91 -18.68 11.37 -41.64
C ALA A 91 -17.98 12.14 -40.50
N LYS A 92 -18.74 12.74 -39.56
CA LYS A 92 -18.18 13.48 -38.41
C LYS A 92 -18.08 12.67 -37.11
N ILE A 93 -18.53 11.40 -37.12
CA ILE A 93 -18.28 10.43 -36.04
C ILE A 93 -16.86 9.82 -36.14
N ALA A 94 -16.13 10.07 -37.23
CA ALA A 94 -14.80 9.50 -37.48
C ALA A 94 -13.61 10.43 -37.13
N SER A 95 -13.83 11.55 -36.42
CA SER A 95 -12.72 12.43 -36.00
C SER A 95 -12.91 13.09 -34.61
N TYR A 96 -13.71 12.48 -33.73
CA TYR A 96 -13.48 12.66 -32.31
C TYR A 96 -12.41 11.66 -31.89
N LYS A 97 -11.15 12.09 -31.96
CA LYS A 97 -10.10 11.50 -31.13
C LYS A 97 -10.58 11.74 -29.69
N PRO A 98 -11.00 10.72 -28.92
CA PRO A 98 -11.19 10.97 -27.51
C PRO A 98 -9.80 11.36 -27.01
N ALA A 99 -9.67 12.62 -26.60
CA ALA A 99 -8.58 12.98 -25.70
C ALA A 99 -8.58 11.89 -24.61
N PRO A 100 -7.42 11.38 -24.18
CA PRO A 100 -7.40 10.56 -22.99
C PRO A 100 -7.95 11.46 -21.89
N ASN A 101 -9.21 11.24 -21.56
CA ASN A 101 -9.84 11.75 -20.37
C ASN A 101 -9.38 10.77 -19.29
N PRO A 102 -8.37 11.12 -18.48
CA PRO A 102 -8.28 10.53 -17.18
C PRO A 102 -9.48 11.07 -16.39
N SER A 103 -10.67 10.48 -16.57
CA SER A 103 -11.56 10.29 -15.42
C SER A 103 -10.91 9.25 -14.50
N THR A 104 -9.65 9.49 -14.14
CA THR A 104 -8.85 8.74 -13.19
C THR A 104 -9.34 9.30 -11.87
N SER A 105 -10.31 8.62 -11.26
CA SER A 105 -10.64 8.88 -9.87
C SER A 105 -9.32 9.01 -9.11
N ALA A 106 -9.05 10.15 -8.47
CA ALA A 106 -7.78 10.36 -7.74
C ALA A 106 -7.66 9.47 -6.49
N VAL A 107 -8.67 8.64 -6.24
CA VAL A 107 -8.88 7.85 -5.03
C VAL A 107 -9.40 6.48 -5.45
N SER A 108 -8.87 5.43 -4.82
CA SER A 108 -9.36 4.05 -4.96
C SER A 108 -10.84 3.92 -4.56
N ASP A 109 -11.61 3.10 -5.28
CA ASP A 109 -13.03 2.84 -5.02
C ASP A 109 -13.30 2.39 -3.57
N PHE A 110 -12.32 1.75 -2.94
CA PHE A 110 -12.40 1.34 -1.53
C PHE A 110 -12.76 2.51 -0.60
N TRP A 111 -12.25 3.71 -0.85
CA TRP A 111 -12.51 4.85 0.04
C TRP A 111 -13.91 5.45 -0.16
N LEU A 112 -14.50 5.25 -1.34
CA LEU A 112 -15.79 5.82 -1.72
C LEU A 112 -16.99 4.99 -1.21
N GLN A 113 -16.75 3.79 -0.69
CA GLN A 113 -17.82 2.91 -0.20
C GLN A 113 -18.39 3.33 1.16
N PHE A 114 -17.82 4.34 1.82
CA PHE A 114 -18.17 4.75 3.18
C PHE A 114 -18.99 6.04 3.19
N VAL A 115 -20.27 5.92 3.55
CA VAL A 115 -21.20 7.05 3.57
C VAL A 115 -20.75 8.11 4.58
N GLY A 116 -20.73 9.37 4.14
CA GLY A 116 -20.35 10.52 4.98
C GLY A 116 -18.85 10.64 5.25
N PHE A 117 -18.02 9.78 4.65
CA PHE A 117 -16.56 9.90 4.70
C PHE A 117 -16.06 10.57 3.42
N GLU A 118 -15.31 11.67 3.57
CA GLU A 118 -14.66 12.36 2.45
C GLU A 118 -13.16 12.03 2.40
N PRO A 119 -12.72 11.22 1.41
CA PRO A 119 -11.32 10.80 1.32
C PRO A 119 -10.40 11.96 0.93
N ASN A 120 -9.26 12.06 1.60
CA ASN A 120 -8.17 12.94 1.20
C ASN A 120 -7.14 12.15 0.36
N PRO A 121 -7.03 12.40 -0.97
CA PRO A 121 -6.11 11.67 -1.84
C PRO A 121 -4.63 11.88 -1.48
N THR A 122 -4.25 13.05 -0.95
CA THR A 122 -2.85 13.40 -0.71
C THR A 122 -2.33 13.02 0.68
N ALA A 123 -3.23 12.58 1.57
CA ALA A 123 -2.85 12.09 2.89
C ALA A 123 -2.13 10.73 2.79
N THR A 124 -1.16 10.50 3.69
CA THR A 124 -0.53 9.17 3.82
C THR A 124 -1.59 8.10 4.10
N PHE A 125 -1.38 6.89 3.58
CA PHE A 125 -2.30 5.78 3.74
C PHE A 125 -2.67 5.55 5.21
N LYS A 126 -1.66 5.55 6.10
CA LYS A 126 -1.90 5.29 7.53
C LYS A 126 -2.73 6.38 8.20
N ALA A 127 -2.50 7.65 7.85
CA ALA A 127 -3.27 8.76 8.40
C ALA A 127 -4.72 8.71 7.92
N GLU A 128 -4.93 8.45 6.63
CA GLU A 128 -6.25 8.39 6.04
C GLU A 128 -7.05 7.17 6.53
N PHE A 129 -6.39 6.02 6.64
CA PHE A 129 -6.99 4.84 7.24
C PHE A 129 -7.34 5.05 8.71
N ALA A 130 -6.55 5.82 9.46
CA ALA A 130 -6.89 6.15 10.85
C ALA A 130 -8.13 7.04 10.94
N ARG A 131 -8.28 8.03 10.06
CA ARG A 131 -9.51 8.85 9.95
C ARG A 131 -10.72 8.00 9.63
N LEU A 132 -10.61 7.11 8.65
CA LEU A 132 -11.70 6.19 8.28
C LEU A 132 -12.06 5.25 9.43
N ALA A 133 -11.07 4.67 10.11
CA ALA A 133 -11.31 3.77 11.24
C ALA A 133 -12.00 4.48 12.42
N ALA A 134 -11.72 5.78 12.62
CA ALA A 134 -12.41 6.59 13.62
C ALA A 134 -13.84 6.94 13.18
N HIS A 135 -14.04 7.28 11.90
CA HIS A 135 -15.36 7.56 11.31
C HIS A 135 -16.31 6.36 11.45
N GLN A 136 -15.78 5.15 11.23
CA GLN A 136 -16.56 3.91 11.28
C GLN A 136 -16.58 3.22 12.65
N ASP A 137 -15.89 3.79 13.65
CA ASP A 137 -15.74 3.23 15.00
C ASP A 137 -15.30 1.75 15.02
N TRP A 138 -14.28 1.41 14.22
CA TRP A 138 -13.84 0.02 14.09
C TRP A 138 -13.02 -0.48 15.29
N ALA A 139 -13.48 -1.59 15.89
CA ALA A 139 -12.71 -2.35 16.87
C ALA A 139 -11.43 -2.96 16.26
N THR A 140 -10.43 -3.24 17.10
CA THR A 140 -9.10 -3.74 16.69
C THR A 140 -9.08 -4.91 15.69
N PRO A 141 -9.86 -6.02 15.87
CA PRO A 141 -9.83 -7.12 14.90
C PRO A 141 -10.34 -6.68 13.53
N THR A 142 -11.50 -6.04 13.47
CA THR A 142 -12.09 -5.50 12.23
C THR A 142 -11.18 -4.45 11.59
N LYS A 143 -10.53 -3.60 12.38
CA LYS A 143 -9.59 -2.60 11.90
C LYS A 143 -8.42 -3.23 11.14
N ARG A 144 -7.88 -4.37 11.60
CA ARG A 144 -6.79 -5.06 10.89
C ARG A 144 -7.26 -5.67 9.57
N GLU A 145 -8.44 -6.27 9.55
CA GLU A 145 -9.02 -6.84 8.32
C GLU A 145 -9.29 -5.76 7.28
N ARG A 146 -9.93 -4.66 7.69
CA ARG A 146 -10.20 -3.49 6.84
C ARG A 146 -8.92 -2.81 6.36
N GLN A 147 -7.86 -2.83 7.17
CA GLN A 147 -6.57 -2.29 6.75
C GLN A 147 -5.95 -3.11 5.61
N VAL A 148 -6.06 -4.44 5.67
CA VAL A 148 -5.57 -5.32 4.60
C VAL A 148 -6.40 -5.10 3.33
N GLU A 149 -7.71 -5.04 3.44
CA GLU A 149 -8.62 -4.75 2.31
C GLU A 149 -8.28 -3.40 1.65
N ALA A 150 -8.15 -2.35 2.45
CA ALA A 150 -7.78 -1.01 2.00
C ALA A 150 -6.43 -1.00 1.27
N LEU A 151 -5.40 -1.65 1.85
CA LEU A 151 -4.08 -1.72 1.22
C LEU A 151 -4.11 -2.49 -0.09
N THR A 152 -4.80 -3.63 -0.14
CA THR A 152 -4.92 -4.42 -1.37
C THR A 152 -5.61 -3.61 -2.47
N ALA A 153 -6.70 -2.91 -2.14
CA ALA A 153 -7.37 -2.02 -3.09
C ALA A 153 -6.46 -0.88 -3.57
N GLU A 154 -5.63 -0.32 -2.69
CA GLU A 154 -4.71 0.77 -3.04
C GLU A 154 -3.58 0.30 -3.96
N VAL A 155 -3.02 -0.87 -3.68
CA VAL A 155 -2.00 -1.50 -4.53
C VAL A 155 -2.57 -1.80 -5.91
N ALA A 156 -3.75 -2.41 -5.97
CA ALA A 156 -4.44 -2.70 -7.21
C ALA A 156 -4.79 -1.43 -8.00
N PHE A 157 -5.17 -0.35 -7.31
CA PHE A 157 -5.48 0.93 -7.94
C PHE A 157 -4.25 1.57 -8.61
N HIS A 158 -3.10 1.61 -7.93
CA HIS A 158 -1.89 2.26 -8.46
C HIS A 158 -1.10 1.39 -9.44
N TYR A 159 -0.95 0.09 -9.18
CA TYR A 159 -0.10 -0.80 -9.96
C TYR A 159 -0.86 -1.77 -10.86
N GLY A 160 -2.19 -1.79 -10.74
CA GLY A 160 -3.04 -2.77 -11.41
C GLY A 160 -2.90 -4.17 -10.81
N THR A 161 -3.76 -5.07 -11.29
CA THR A 161 -3.77 -6.50 -10.90
C THR A 161 -3.05 -7.40 -11.91
N CYS A 162 -2.72 -6.89 -13.09
CA CYS A 162 -2.13 -7.66 -14.18
C CYS A 162 -0.59 -7.73 -14.09
N MET A 163 -0.05 -8.87 -13.64
CA MET A 163 1.39 -9.10 -13.52
C MET A 163 2.12 -9.32 -14.86
N ASP A 164 1.40 -9.53 -15.96
CA ASP A 164 1.99 -9.90 -17.26
C ASP A 164 2.28 -8.70 -18.17
N LYS A 165 1.95 -7.49 -17.70
CA LYS A 165 2.21 -6.26 -18.43
C LYS A 165 3.60 -5.71 -18.07
N LEU A 166 4.51 -5.71 -19.04
CA LEU A 166 5.86 -5.14 -18.88
C LEU A 166 5.82 -3.68 -18.41
N SER A 167 4.90 -2.87 -18.94
CA SER A 167 4.77 -1.46 -18.59
C SER A 167 4.60 -1.21 -17.10
N HIS A 168 3.83 -2.05 -16.40
CA HIS A 168 3.66 -1.91 -14.95
C HIS A 168 4.99 -2.14 -14.24
N TRP A 169 5.74 -3.19 -14.61
CA TRP A 169 7.06 -3.48 -14.02
C TRP A 169 8.08 -2.37 -14.27
N GLN A 170 8.01 -1.73 -15.43
CA GLN A 170 8.85 -0.60 -15.79
C GLN A 170 8.50 0.63 -14.93
N GLN A 171 7.21 0.94 -14.79
CA GLN A 171 6.74 2.00 -13.89
C GLN A 171 7.23 1.76 -12.45
N LEU A 172 7.12 0.52 -11.94
CA LEU A 172 7.62 0.20 -10.60
C LEU A 172 9.14 0.39 -10.49
N CYS A 173 9.89 0.10 -11.55
CA CYS A 173 11.32 0.38 -11.58
C CYS A 173 11.59 1.89 -11.48
N GLU A 174 10.86 2.70 -12.22
CA GLU A 174 10.96 4.17 -12.20
C GLU A 174 10.59 4.74 -10.83
N ASP A 175 9.46 4.32 -10.25
CA ASP A 175 8.98 4.78 -8.94
C ASP A 175 10.02 4.51 -7.83
N VAL A 176 10.72 3.38 -7.89
CA VAL A 176 11.78 3.05 -6.91
C VAL A 176 13.15 3.62 -7.30
N GLY A 177 13.23 4.49 -8.30
CA GLY A 177 14.43 5.20 -8.71
C GLY A 177 15.47 4.33 -9.41
N ILE A 178 15.06 3.38 -10.25
CA ILE A 178 15.95 2.67 -11.18
C ILE A 178 16.01 3.47 -12.48
N GLU A 179 17.18 4.04 -12.77
CA GLU A 179 17.41 4.84 -13.99
C GLU A 179 17.42 3.96 -15.25
N ASP A 180 18.15 2.84 -15.22
CA ASP A 180 18.22 1.89 -16.34
C ASP A 180 17.07 0.89 -16.29
N VAL A 181 15.89 1.33 -16.74
CA VAL A 181 14.66 0.52 -16.75
C VAL A 181 14.79 -0.67 -17.71
N PRO A 182 14.69 -1.92 -17.23
CA PRO A 182 14.88 -3.08 -18.10
C PRO A 182 13.74 -3.32 -19.10
N SER A 183 14.06 -3.93 -20.24
CA SER A 183 13.10 -4.25 -21.31
C SER A 183 12.34 -5.58 -21.16
N SER A 184 12.44 -6.24 -20.00
CA SER A 184 11.80 -7.53 -19.74
C SER A 184 11.35 -7.67 -18.30
N ILE A 185 10.19 -8.30 -18.07
CA ILE A 185 9.61 -8.54 -16.75
C ILE A 185 10.59 -9.27 -15.83
N THR A 186 11.27 -10.29 -16.35
CA THR A 186 12.24 -11.08 -15.58
C THR A 186 13.43 -10.22 -15.14
N LYS A 187 13.88 -9.31 -16.01
CA LYS A 187 14.95 -8.37 -15.68
C LYS A 187 14.49 -7.33 -14.65
N CYS A 188 13.29 -6.75 -14.81
CA CYS A 188 12.71 -5.82 -13.83
C CYS A 188 12.63 -6.46 -12.45
N LYS A 189 12.06 -7.67 -12.35
CA LYS A 189 12.01 -8.46 -11.10
C LYS A 189 13.40 -8.66 -10.49
N LYS A 190 14.41 -8.97 -11.32
CA LYS A 190 15.79 -9.16 -10.86
C LYS A 190 16.39 -7.86 -10.30
N THR A 191 16.16 -6.73 -10.95
CA THR A 191 16.65 -5.41 -10.52
C THR A 191 15.94 -4.89 -9.28
N LEU A 192 14.65 -5.21 -9.10
CA LEU A 192 13.86 -4.80 -7.94
C LEU A 192 14.18 -5.61 -6.66
N ARG A 193 14.60 -6.87 -6.78
CA ARG A 193 14.92 -7.74 -5.64
C ARG A 193 15.94 -7.18 -4.65
N PRO A 194 17.05 -6.54 -5.04
CA PRO A 194 17.99 -5.95 -4.08
C PRO A 194 17.50 -4.61 -3.50
N VAL A 195 16.49 -3.98 -4.10
CA VAL A 195 15.99 -2.67 -3.64
C VAL A 195 15.35 -2.80 -2.26
N LEU A 196 15.77 -1.91 -1.36
CA LEU A 196 15.26 -1.80 0.00
C LEU A 196 14.39 -0.54 0.09
N VAL A 197 13.07 -0.72 0.02
CA VAL A 197 12.06 0.34 0.13
C VAL A 197 10.95 -0.13 1.06
N ASN A 198 10.38 0.79 1.84
CA ASN A 198 9.22 0.47 2.67
C ASN A 198 7.94 0.59 1.84
N LEU A 199 7.09 -0.45 1.88
CA LEU A 199 5.89 -0.51 1.04
C LEU A 199 4.83 0.53 1.38
N TYR A 200 4.74 0.99 2.64
CA TYR A 200 3.84 2.11 2.95
C TYR A 200 4.33 3.39 2.29
N ASN A 201 5.63 3.68 2.39
CA ASN A 201 6.18 4.88 1.77
C ASN A 201 6.05 4.85 0.24
N LEU A 202 6.16 3.68 -0.39
CA LEU A 202 5.88 3.55 -1.83
C LEU A 202 4.43 3.90 -2.15
N ILE A 203 3.45 3.37 -1.39
CA ILE A 203 2.04 3.73 -1.58
C ILE A 203 1.79 5.21 -1.29
N ASP A 204 2.42 5.76 -0.25
CA ASP A 204 2.31 7.18 0.09
C ASP A 204 2.84 8.07 -1.05
N HIS A 205 3.92 7.67 -1.73
CA HIS A 205 4.41 8.34 -2.93
C HIS A 205 3.42 8.26 -4.10
N CYS A 206 2.80 7.10 -4.32
CA CYS A 206 1.77 6.97 -5.37
C CYS A 206 0.52 7.82 -5.09
N ARG A 207 0.16 8.00 -3.81
CA ARG A 207 -0.94 8.87 -3.37
C ARG A 207 -0.58 10.35 -3.47
N ASN A 208 0.65 10.68 -3.11
CA ASN A 208 1.17 12.03 -3.16
C ASN A 208 2.61 12.04 -3.72
N PRO A 209 2.80 12.45 -5.00
CA PRO A 209 4.11 12.52 -5.63
C PRO A 209 5.13 13.42 -4.93
N ASP A 210 4.68 14.37 -4.09
CA ASP A 210 5.57 15.22 -3.28
C ASP A 210 6.31 14.42 -2.19
N ILE A 211 5.82 13.22 -1.84
CA ILE A 211 6.47 12.33 -0.88
C ILE A 211 7.51 11.50 -1.63
N ALA A 212 8.80 11.75 -1.39
CA ALA A 212 9.86 10.97 -2.01
C ALA A 212 9.87 9.49 -1.58
N VAL A 213 10.23 8.60 -2.50
CA VAL A 213 10.47 7.18 -2.20
C VAL A 213 11.81 7.01 -1.46
N LEU A 214 11.73 6.46 -0.25
CA LEU A 214 12.85 6.21 0.63
C LEU A 214 13.55 4.90 0.28
N ARG A 215 14.70 5.02 -0.38
CA ARG A 215 15.61 3.90 -0.65
C ARG A 215 16.67 3.79 0.45
N PHE A 216 16.75 2.62 1.06
CA PHE A 216 17.72 2.36 2.11
C PHE A 216 19.02 1.78 1.52
N LYS A 217 20.16 2.35 1.91
CA LYS A 217 21.49 1.85 1.53
C LYS A 217 21.87 0.55 2.26
N SER A 218 21.24 0.27 3.41
CA SER A 218 21.52 -0.94 4.20
C SER A 218 20.25 -1.59 4.72
N TYR A 219 20.29 -2.92 4.81
CA TYR A 219 19.19 -3.71 5.35
C TYR A 219 18.90 -3.36 6.82
N MET A 220 19.93 -3.03 7.60
CA MET A 220 19.75 -2.59 8.99
C MET A 220 18.97 -1.28 9.10
N ALA A 221 19.27 -0.29 8.24
CA ALA A 221 18.53 0.97 8.20
C ALA A 221 17.06 0.75 7.81
N PHE A 222 16.82 -0.11 6.81
CA PHE A 222 15.47 -0.53 6.40
C PHE A 222 14.70 -1.19 7.56
N CYS A 223 15.33 -2.11 8.29
CA CYS A 223 14.71 -2.79 9.43
C CYS A 223 14.39 -1.82 10.57
N ARG A 224 15.31 -0.92 10.91
CA ARG A 224 15.09 0.11 11.94
C ARG A 224 13.91 1.01 11.59
N TYR A 225 13.86 1.47 10.34
CA TYR A 225 12.76 2.31 9.84
C TYR A 225 11.40 1.58 9.89
N THR A 226 11.40 0.29 9.53
CA THR A 226 10.17 -0.49 9.36
C THR A 226 9.60 -0.99 10.69
N ARG A 227 10.44 -1.39 11.64
CA ARG A 227 10.03 -1.94 12.96
C ARG A 227 9.25 -0.93 13.83
N GLY A 228 9.35 0.37 13.57
CA GLY A 228 8.58 1.43 14.24
C GLY A 228 7.10 1.50 13.85
N GLY A 229 6.42 0.37 13.66
CA GLY A 229 5.00 0.32 13.28
C GLY A 229 4.72 0.58 11.80
N ARG A 230 5.73 0.44 10.92
CA ARG A 230 5.59 0.57 9.45
C ARG A 230 5.72 -0.79 8.75
N THR A 231 5.44 -1.88 9.48
CA THR A 231 5.44 -3.24 8.95
C THR A 231 4.26 -3.45 8.02
N PHE A 232 4.55 -3.71 6.76
CA PHE A 232 3.51 -3.98 5.76
C PHE A 232 2.87 -5.37 5.98
N PRO A 233 1.53 -5.50 5.95
CA PRO A 233 0.84 -6.78 6.10
C PRO A 233 1.25 -7.77 5.00
N LYS A 234 1.81 -8.92 5.40
CA LYS A 234 2.25 -9.96 4.45
C LYS A 234 1.11 -10.53 3.61
N ALA A 235 -0.12 -10.51 4.11
CA ALA A 235 -1.31 -10.98 3.39
C ALA A 235 -1.55 -10.15 2.12
N CYS A 236 -1.57 -8.82 2.24
CA CYS A 236 -1.72 -7.90 1.12
C CYS A 236 -0.61 -8.09 0.07
N ALA A 237 0.66 -8.08 0.49
CA ALA A 237 1.78 -8.20 -0.45
C ALA A 237 1.82 -9.53 -1.23
N LYS A 238 1.14 -10.58 -0.74
CA LYS A 238 1.07 -11.89 -1.41
C LYS A 238 -0.10 -12.03 -2.37
N GLN A 239 -1.16 -11.21 -2.22
CA GLN A 239 -2.37 -11.29 -3.05
C GLN A 239 -2.09 -10.79 -4.47
N ASP A 240 -1.55 -9.58 -4.62
CA ASP A 240 -1.37 -8.98 -5.95
C ASP A 240 -0.08 -9.39 -6.66
N GLY A 241 0.84 -10.07 -5.95
CA GLY A 241 2.08 -10.64 -6.51
C GLY A 241 3.12 -9.64 -7.04
N PHE A 242 2.71 -8.42 -7.40
CA PHE A 242 3.50 -7.36 -7.98
C PHE A 242 4.47 -6.75 -6.96
N ILE A 243 3.91 -6.23 -5.86
CA ILE A 243 4.69 -5.66 -4.75
C ILE A 243 5.47 -6.72 -3.95
N ARG A 244 5.11 -8.00 -4.10
CA ARG A 244 5.80 -9.13 -3.44
C ARG A 244 7.30 -9.13 -3.67
N VAL A 245 7.77 -8.66 -4.83
CA VAL A 245 9.21 -8.62 -5.16
C VAL A 245 10.01 -7.70 -4.23
N LEU A 246 9.36 -6.65 -3.70
CA LEU A 246 9.95 -5.66 -2.81
C LEU A 246 9.84 -6.06 -1.34
N LEU A 247 8.94 -6.99 -1.00
CA LEU A 247 8.75 -7.47 0.37
C LEU A 247 10.03 -8.12 0.91
N LYS A 248 10.51 -7.64 2.05
CA LYS A 248 11.64 -8.23 2.78
C LYS A 248 11.16 -8.97 4.01
N LYS A 249 11.80 -10.11 4.30
CA LYS A 249 11.72 -10.74 5.61
C LYS A 249 12.40 -9.80 6.62
N MET A 250 11.90 -9.73 7.85
CA MET A 250 12.42 -8.93 8.95
C MET A 250 12.54 -9.76 10.22
#